data_AF-A0A7V3PWJ1-F1
#
_entry.id   AF-A0A7V3PWJ1-F1
#
_cell.length_a   1.000
_cell.length_b   1.000
_cell.length_c   1.000
_cell.angle_alpha   90.00
_cell.angle_beta   90.00
_cell.angle_gamma   90.00
#
_symmetry.space_group_name_H-M   'P 1'
#
loop_
_entity.id
_entity.type
_entity.pdbx_description
1 polymer ?
#
loop_
_entity_poly.entity_id
_entity_poly.type
_entity_poly.pdbx_seq_one_letter_code
_entity_poly.pdbx_strand_id
1 'polypeptide(L)'
;MANSHTVLKISRPNVEQQNKLSCALGISRVLAQVLINRGLSDIKQAERFLRSDLNDLNDPWSFPDMARVVARIKEAAARKERVLILGDYDVDGITSVALLKETLKSIGIEAQHYIPHRLKEGYGLT
;
A
#
# COMPACT_ATOMS: atom_id res chain seq x y z
N MET A 1 -33.23 5.84 21.38
CA MET A 1 -32.97 5.02 20.18
C MET A 1 -32.61 5.98 19.06
N ALA A 2 -31.33 6.07 18.67
CA ALA A 2 -30.88 7.04 17.68
C ALA A 2 -31.08 6.48 16.26
N ASN A 3 -31.93 7.14 15.47
CA ASN A 3 -32.06 6.86 14.05
C ASN A 3 -30.75 7.21 13.34
N SER A 4 -29.95 6.20 13.01
CA SER A 4 -28.82 6.37 12.09
C SER A 4 -29.37 6.45 10.67
N HIS A 5 -29.71 7.66 10.22
CA HIS A 5 -30.11 7.90 8.85
C HIS A 5 -28.86 7.85 7.94
N THR A 6 -28.72 6.76 7.18
CA THR A 6 -27.70 6.68 6.14
C THR A 6 -28.08 7.63 5.00
N VAL A 7 -27.23 8.63 4.72
CA VAL A 7 -27.41 9.55 3.59
C VAL A 7 -26.64 9.01 2.39
N LEU A 8 -27.37 8.53 1.37
CA LEU A 8 -26.77 8.11 0.11
C LEU A 8 -26.51 9.32 -0.78
N LYS A 9 -25.22 9.63 -1.03
CA LYS A 9 -24.81 10.63 -2.01
C LYS A 9 -24.60 9.95 -3.36
N ILE A 10 -25.54 10.13 -4.28
CA ILE A 10 -25.44 9.61 -5.65
C ILE A 10 -24.93 10.74 -6.54
N SER A 11 -23.70 10.60 -7.03
CA SER A 11 -23.14 11.52 -8.03
C SER A 11 -23.96 11.47 -9.32
N ARG A 12 -24.30 12.64 -9.85
CA ARG A 12 -24.97 12.71 -11.16
C ARG A 12 -24.01 12.23 -12.26
N PRO A 13 -24.47 11.40 -13.21
CA PRO A 13 -23.62 10.93 -14.28
C PRO A 13 -23.25 12.07 -15.23
N ASN A 14 -21.97 12.17 -15.57
CA ASN A 14 -21.51 13.00 -16.69
C ASN A 14 -21.39 12.11 -17.93
N VAL A 15 -22.44 12.08 -18.75
CA VAL A 15 -22.55 11.19 -19.92
C VAL A 15 -21.43 11.43 -20.92
N GLU A 16 -21.00 12.68 -21.10
CA GLU A 16 -19.92 13.03 -22.03
C GLU A 16 -18.58 12.44 -21.55
N GLN A 17 -18.24 12.67 -20.28
CA GLN A 17 -17.02 12.12 -19.69
C GLN A 17 -17.05 10.58 -19.62
N GLN A 18 -18.20 9.98 -19.31
CA GLN A 18 -18.38 8.52 -19.36
C GLN A 18 -18.07 7.97 -20.74
N ASN A 19 -18.63 8.58 -21.79
CA ASN A 19 -18.41 8.13 -23.17
C ASN A 19 -16.94 8.28 -23.56
N LYS A 20 -16.31 9.40 -23.20
CA LYS A 20 -14.90 9.65 -23.45
C LYS A 20 -14.01 8.56 -22.83
N LEU A 21 -14.18 8.27 -21.54
CA LEU A 21 -13.40 7.25 -20.84
C LEU A 21 -13.72 5.83 -21.33
N SER A 22 -15.01 5.54 -21.54
CA SER A 22 -15.48 4.24 -22.02
C SER A 22 -14.87 3.89 -23.37
N CYS A 23 -14.92 4.81 -24.33
CA CYS A 23 -14.33 4.61 -25.66
C CYS A 23 -12.79 4.54 -25.58
N ALA A 24 -12.15 5.44 -24.84
CA ALA A 24 -10.68 5.50 -24.79
C ALA A 24 -10.04 4.26 -24.16
N LEU A 25 -10.67 3.70 -23.12
CA LEU A 25 -10.09 2.58 -22.36
C LEU A 25 -10.69 1.22 -22.73
N GLY A 26 -11.73 1.19 -23.57
CA GLY A 26 -12.44 -0.04 -23.94
C GLY A 26 -13.21 -0.64 -22.76
N ILE A 27 -13.78 0.19 -21.89
CA ILE A 27 -14.50 -0.21 -20.67
C ILE A 27 -15.99 0.13 -20.75
N SER A 28 -16.82 -0.47 -19.91
CA SER A 28 -18.25 -0.14 -19.83
C SER A 28 -18.48 1.29 -19.30
N ARG A 29 -19.58 1.94 -19.69
CA ARG A 29 -19.98 3.26 -19.16
C ARG A 29 -20.17 3.26 -17.65
N VAL A 30 -20.59 2.12 -17.09
CA VAL A 30 -20.73 1.93 -15.64
C VAL A 30 -19.36 1.98 -14.96
N LEU A 31 -18.36 1.26 -15.49
CA LEU A 31 -17.00 1.31 -14.94
C LEU A 31 -16.40 2.72 -15.09
N ALA A 32 -16.62 3.38 -16.23
CA ALA A 32 -16.22 4.77 -16.43
C ALA A 32 -16.82 5.71 -15.38
N GLN A 33 -18.12 5.57 -15.04
CA GLN A 33 -18.74 6.37 -13.99
C GLN A 33 -18.17 6.09 -12.59
N VAL A 34 -17.82 4.83 -12.30
CA VAL A 34 -17.16 4.47 -11.02
C VAL A 34 -15.79 5.13 -10.90
N LEU A 35 -15.02 5.20 -12.00
CA LEU A 35 -13.72 5.88 -12.03
C LEU A 35 -13.87 7.40 -11.85
N ILE A 36 -14.84 8.02 -12.54
CA ILE A 36 -15.16 9.44 -12.36
C ILE A 36 -15.53 9.74 -10.91
N ASN A 37 -16.35 8.89 -10.28
CA ASN A 37 -16.74 9.05 -8.86
C ASN A 37 -15.55 8.89 -7.90
N ARG A 38 -14.48 8.21 -8.31
CA ARG A 38 -13.20 8.09 -7.57
C ARG A 38 -12.26 9.27 -7.82
N GLY A 39 -12.66 10.25 -8.63
CA GLY A 39 -11.81 11.38 -9.04
C GLY A 39 -10.87 11.06 -10.22
N LEU A 40 -10.97 9.87 -10.81
CA LEU A 40 -10.15 9.41 -11.93
C LEU A 40 -10.87 9.75 -13.25
N SER A 41 -11.00 11.04 -13.54
CA SER A 41 -11.66 11.55 -14.75
C SER A 41 -10.71 11.80 -15.93
N ASP A 42 -9.40 11.71 -15.70
CA ASP A 42 -8.38 11.75 -16.76
C ASP A 42 -8.12 10.35 -17.31
N ILE A 43 -7.95 10.25 -18.64
CA ILE A 43 -7.76 8.97 -19.34
C ILE A 43 -6.48 8.28 -18.87
N LYS A 44 -5.36 9.01 -18.73
CA LYS A 44 -4.08 8.40 -18.34
C LYS A 44 -4.12 7.93 -16.90
N GLN A 45 -4.72 8.71 -16.00
CA GLN A 45 -4.88 8.31 -14.60
C GLN A 45 -5.78 7.08 -14.46
N ALA A 46 -6.89 7.05 -15.19
CA ALA A 46 -7.81 5.91 -15.20
C ALA A 46 -7.18 4.66 -15.81
N GLU A 47 -6.41 4.80 -16.89
CA GLU A 47 -5.65 3.69 -17.49
C GLU A 47 -4.62 3.13 -16.51
N ARG A 48 -3.78 4.01 -15.92
CA ARG A 48 -2.78 3.62 -14.93
C ARG A 48 -3.41 2.91 -13.73
N PHE A 49 -4.56 3.38 -13.27
CA PHE A 49 -5.27 2.72 -12.17
C PHE A 49 -5.76 1.31 -12.53
N LEU A 50 -6.29 1.11 -13.75
CA LEU A 50 -6.84 -0.17 -14.18
C LEU A 50 -5.77 -1.18 -14.63
N ARG A 51 -4.66 -0.68 -15.17
CA ARG A 51 -3.61 -1.48 -15.82
C ARG A 51 -2.24 -1.20 -15.20
N SER A 52 -2.22 -0.96 -13.90
CA SER A 52 -0.97 -0.67 -13.19
C SER A 52 -0.03 -1.86 -13.22
N ASP A 53 1.26 -1.61 -13.36
CA ASP A 53 2.31 -2.62 -13.20
C ASP A 53 3.36 -2.20 -12.14
N LEU A 54 4.38 -3.03 -11.95
CA LEU A 54 5.42 -2.76 -10.95
C LEU A 54 6.27 -1.52 -11.28
N ASN A 55 6.32 -1.08 -12.54
CA ASN A 55 7.02 0.14 -12.94
C ASN A 55 6.26 1.40 -12.52
N ASP A 56 4.97 1.28 -12.17
CA ASP A 56 4.18 2.38 -11.63
C ASP A 56 4.43 2.64 -10.13
N LEU A 57 5.20 1.79 -9.45
CA LEU A 57 5.57 2.02 -8.06
C LEU A 57 6.37 3.32 -7.90
N ASN A 58 6.20 3.99 -6.77
CA ASN A 58 7.01 5.16 -6.44
C ASN A 58 8.48 4.76 -6.29
N ASP A 59 9.38 5.68 -6.60
CA ASP A 59 10.81 5.50 -6.36
C ASP A 59 11.06 5.20 -4.87
N PRO A 60 11.64 4.04 -4.50
CA PRO A 60 11.97 3.73 -3.11
C PRO A 60 12.89 4.79 -2.46
N TRP A 61 13.69 5.51 -3.23
CA TRP A 61 14.55 6.58 -2.71
C TRP A 61 13.78 7.85 -2.32
N SER A 62 12.50 7.97 -2.70
CA SER A 62 11.67 9.10 -2.29
C SER A 62 11.25 9.04 -0.82
N PHE A 63 11.40 7.88 -0.16
CA PHE A 63 11.12 7.77 1.26
C PHE A 63 12.14 8.57 2.08
N PRO A 64 11.70 9.35 3.07
CA PRO A 64 12.61 10.05 3.97
C PRO A 64 13.65 9.10 4.56
N ASP A 65 14.91 9.53 4.59
CA ASP A 65 16.03 8.80 5.16
C ASP A 65 16.33 7.41 4.56
N MET A 66 15.79 7.07 3.38
CA MET A 66 16.02 5.75 2.78
C MET A 66 17.51 5.41 2.63
N ALA A 67 18.34 6.39 2.21
CA ALA A 67 19.79 6.22 2.13
C ALA A 67 20.44 5.86 3.49
N ARG A 68 19.97 6.48 4.58
CA ARG A 68 20.45 6.20 5.93
C ARG A 68 20.02 4.81 6.40
N VAL A 69 18.78 4.40 6.10
CA VAL A 69 18.25 3.06 6.42
C VAL A 69 19.06 1.98 5.71
N VAL A 70 19.28 2.12 4.40
CA VAL A 70 20.06 1.16 3.60
C VAL A 70 21.50 1.05 4.13
N ALA A 71 22.15 2.18 4.44
CA ALA A 71 23.49 2.18 5.02
C ALA A 71 23.54 1.44 6.37
N ARG A 72 22.55 1.67 7.24
CA ARG A 72 22.47 1.04 8.56
C ARG A 72 22.27 -0.48 8.47
N ILE A 73 21.44 -0.95 7.54
CA ILE A 73 21.21 -2.39 7.31
C ILE A 73 22.49 -3.05 6.77
N LYS A 74 23.19 -2.40 5.84
CA LYS A 74 24.48 -2.89 5.32
C LYS A 74 25.54 -3.00 6.42
N GLU A 75 25.60 -2.02 7.32
CA GLU A 75 26.49 -2.05 8.48
C GLU A 75 26.15 -3.22 9.42
N ALA A 76 24.87 -3.47 9.69
CA ALA A 76 24.43 -4.61 10.49
C ALA A 76 24.87 -5.96 9.88
N ALA A 77 24.73 -6.11 8.56
CA ALA A 77 25.20 -7.29 7.83
C ALA A 77 26.72 -7.46 7.96
N ALA A 78 27.49 -6.41 7.70
CA ALA A 78 28.95 -6.44 7.74
C ALA A 78 29.50 -6.79 9.13
N ARG A 79 28.84 -6.28 10.18
CA ARG A 79 29.22 -6.51 11.59
C ARG A 79 28.58 -7.74 12.21
N LYS A 80 27.74 -8.48 11.48
CA LYS A 80 26.97 -9.63 11.99
C LYS A 80 26.18 -9.29 13.27
N GLU A 81 25.57 -8.10 13.27
CA GLU A 81 24.77 -7.64 14.39
C GLU A 81 23.51 -8.49 14.57
N ARG A 82 23.02 -8.59 15.81
CA ARG A 82 21.71 -9.17 16.08
C ARG A 82 20.63 -8.20 15.63
N VAL A 83 19.74 -8.66 14.77
CA VAL A 83 18.63 -7.87 14.23
C VAL A 83 17.30 -8.45 14.71
N LEU A 84 16.42 -7.57 15.18
CA LEU A 84 15.04 -7.90 15.55
C LEU A 84 14.09 -7.09 14.66
N ILE A 85 13.16 -7.78 14.01
CA ILE A 85 12.05 -7.17 13.29
C ILE A 85 10.87 -7.06 14.27
N LEU A 86 10.42 -5.85 14.50
CA LEU A 86 9.20 -5.59 15.28
C LEU A 86 8.05 -5.41 14.29
N GLY A 87 7.09 -6.32 14.30
CA GLY A 87 5.90 -6.26 13.47
C GLY A 87 4.67 -5.79 14.23
N ASP A 88 3.57 -5.62 13.48
CA ASP A 88 2.25 -5.50 14.06
C ASP A 88 1.44 -6.80 13.88
N TYR A 89 0.36 -6.96 14.64
CA TYR A 89 -0.46 -8.17 14.69
C TYR A 89 -1.48 -8.30 13.56
N ASP A 90 -1.71 -7.24 12.77
CA ASP A 90 -2.61 -7.29 11.62
C ASP A 90 -1.95 -7.97 10.40
N VAL A 91 -2.73 -8.17 9.34
CA VAL A 91 -2.31 -8.98 8.19
C VAL A 91 -1.15 -8.30 7.45
N ASP A 92 -1.19 -6.97 7.31
CA ASP A 92 -0.11 -6.17 6.74
C ASP A 92 1.14 -6.18 7.61
N GLY A 93 1.02 -6.12 8.93
CA GLY A 93 2.14 -6.27 9.86
C GLY A 93 2.82 -7.64 9.73
N ILE A 94 2.06 -8.72 9.79
CA ILE A 94 2.59 -10.09 9.72
C ILE A 94 3.23 -10.36 8.35
N THR A 95 2.59 -9.96 7.27
CA THR A 95 3.15 -10.16 5.91
C THR A 95 4.41 -9.32 5.68
N SER A 96 4.46 -8.10 6.22
CA SER A 96 5.67 -7.25 6.19
C SER A 96 6.84 -7.89 6.94
N VAL A 97 6.60 -8.46 8.12
CA VAL A 97 7.63 -9.20 8.88
C VAL A 97 8.16 -10.37 8.06
N ALA A 98 7.28 -11.16 7.46
CA ALA A 98 7.69 -12.31 6.65
C ALA A 98 8.55 -11.89 5.45
N LEU A 99 8.10 -10.88 4.69
CA LEU A 99 8.83 -10.34 3.54
C LEU A 99 10.20 -9.76 3.95
N LEU A 100 10.23 -8.97 5.02
CA LEU A 100 11.47 -8.35 5.48
C LEU A 100 12.45 -9.41 6.00
N LYS A 101 11.97 -10.45 6.69
CA LYS A 101 12.82 -11.55 7.16
C LYS A 101 13.46 -12.30 6.00
N GLU A 102 12.70 -12.64 4.96
CA GLU A 102 13.20 -13.28 3.74
C GLU A 102 14.26 -12.38 3.06
N THR A 103 13.96 -11.08 2.95
CA THR A 103 14.85 -10.10 2.32
C THR A 103 16.15 -9.93 3.09
N LEU A 104 16.09 -9.77 4.42
CA LEU A 104 17.26 -9.64 5.29
C LEU A 104 18.12 -10.91 5.25
N LYS A 105 17.49 -12.08 5.23
CA LYS A 105 18.18 -13.36 5.07
C LYS A 105 18.95 -13.43 3.76
N SER A 106 18.36 -12.96 2.66
CA SER A 106 19.03 -12.93 1.34
C SER A 106 20.31 -12.09 1.31
N ILE A 107 20.45 -11.12 2.22
CA ILE A 107 21.64 -10.26 2.35
C ILE A 107 22.53 -10.65 3.55
N GLY A 108 22.34 -11.85 4.11
CA GLY A 108 23.19 -12.43 5.15
C GLY A 108 22.84 -12.03 6.59
N ILE A 109 21.64 -11.49 6.83
CA ILE A 109 21.14 -11.15 8.17
C ILE A 109 20.10 -12.18 8.60
N GLU A 110 20.42 -12.99 9.62
CA GLU A 110 19.45 -13.86 10.28
C GLU A 110 18.69 -13.09 11.36
N ALA A 111 17.59 -12.43 10.96
CA ALA A 111 16.79 -11.61 11.86
C ALA A 111 15.80 -12.43 12.70
N GLN A 112 15.71 -12.10 13.99
CA GLN A 112 14.60 -12.51 14.84
C GLN A 112 13.38 -11.62 14.56
N HIS A 113 12.20 -12.03 15.02
CA HIS A 113 11.00 -11.21 14.90
C HIS A 113 10.18 -11.28 16.18
N TYR A 114 9.40 -10.23 16.42
CA TYR A 114 8.41 -10.16 17.49
C TYR A 114 7.14 -9.52 16.94
N ILE A 115 6.00 -10.13 17.27
CA ILE A 115 4.67 -9.61 16.92
C ILE A 115 3.91 -9.49 18.26
N PRO A 116 3.43 -8.29 18.63
CA PRO A 116 2.81 -8.05 19.91
C PRO A 116 1.47 -8.77 20.03
N HIS A 117 1.12 -9.19 21.24
CA HIS A 117 -0.19 -9.78 21.49
C HIS A 117 -1.26 -8.68 21.62
N ARG A 118 -2.08 -8.49 20.58
CA ARG A 118 -3.13 -7.45 20.49
C ARG A 118 -3.90 -7.18 21.79
N LEU A 119 -4.42 -8.22 22.44
CA LEU A 119 -5.27 -8.08 23.63
C LEU A 119 -4.51 -7.79 24.93
N LYS A 120 -3.21 -8.08 24.99
CA LYS A 120 -2.40 -7.99 26.21
C LYS A 120 -1.48 -6.77 26.19
N GLU A 121 -0.93 -6.47 25.03
CA GLU A 121 0.14 -5.46 24.85
C GLU A 121 -0.35 -4.23 24.07
N GLY A 122 -1.50 -4.34 23.39
CA GLY A 122 -2.03 -3.26 22.56
C GLY A 122 -1.32 -3.17 21.20
N TYR A 123 -1.10 -1.94 20.73
CA TYR A 123 -0.50 -1.65 19.42
C TYR A 123 0.90 -1.05 19.60
N GLY A 124 1.90 -1.63 18.92
CA GLY A 124 3.28 -1.13 18.91
C GLY A 124 4.13 -1.57 20.10
N LEU A 125 5.23 -0.82 20.32
CA LEU A 125 6.15 -1.01 21.44
C LEU A 125 5.57 -0.36 22.70
N THR A 126 5.19 -1.19 23.68
CA THR A 126 4.85 -0.79 25.05
C THR A 126 5.95 -1.16 26.03
#